data_AF-A0A3D1BL23-F1
#
_entry.id   AF-A0A3D1BL23-F1
#
_cell.length_a   1.000
_cell.length_b   1.000
_cell.length_c   1.000
_cell.angle_alpha   90.00
_cell.angle_beta   90.00
_cell.angle_gamma   90.00
#
_symmetry.space_group_name_H-M   'P 1'
#
loop_
_entity.id
_entity.type
_entity.pdbx_description
1 polymer ?
#
loop_
_entity_poly.entity_id
_entity_poly.type
_entity_poly.pdbx_seq_one_letter_code
_entity_poly.pdbx_strand_id
1 'polypeptide(L)' 'MEKTFETKVIEVIQRAHDIKSFRFSAAEDIDFKPGQFFVLTIKIKGKDANKHFSISNSPTEKQGED' A
#
# COMPACT_ATOMS: atom_id res chain seq x y z
N MET A 1 -8.25 -14.64 -7.70
CA MET A 1 -7.25 -15.21 -6.77
C MET A 1 -6.77 -14.06 -5.91
N GLU A 2 -6.74 -14.23 -4.58
CA GLU A 2 -6.15 -13.23 -3.68
C GLU A 2 -4.64 -13.23 -3.90
N LYS A 3 -4.08 -12.09 -4.33
CA LYS A 3 -2.63 -11.92 -4.50
C LYS A 3 -2.06 -11.32 -3.22
N THR A 4 -1.15 -12.05 -2.57
CA THR A 4 -0.34 -11.55 -1.47
C THR A 4 1.12 -11.58 -1.90
N PHE A 5 1.85 -10.49 -1.65
CA PHE A 5 3.28 -10.41 -1.93
C PHE A 5 3.99 -9.68 -0.79
N GLU A 6 5.26 -10.04 -0.59
CA GLU A 6 6.14 -9.32 0.32
C GLU A 6 6.84 -8.18 -0.42
N THR A 7 6.97 -7.03 0.24
CA THR A 7 7.66 -5.88 -0.31
C THR A 7 8.38 -5.08 0.76
N LYS A 8 9.22 -4.13 0.35
CA LYS A 8 9.99 -3.25 1.23
C LYS A 8 9.44 -1.82 1.16
N VAL A 9 9.52 -1.13 2.30
CA VAL A 9 9.30 0.32 2.35
C VAL A 9 10.47 1.00 1.66
N ILE A 10 10.19 1.81 0.64
CA ILE A 10 11.20 2.57 -0.10
C ILE A 10 11.30 4.02 0.40
N GLU A 11 10.23 4.57 0.96
CA GLU A 11 10.21 5.93 1.49
C GLU A 11 9.20 6.07 2.63
N VAL A 12 9.56 6.88 3.63
CA VAL A 12 8.67 7.29 4.72
C VAL A 12 8.62 8.82 4.75
N ILE A 13 7.43 9.38 4.50
CA ILE A 13 7.21 10.82 4.44
C ILE A 13 6.38 11.25 5.66
N GLN A 14 6.91 12.11 6.51
CA GLN A 14 6.14 12.74 7.59
C GLN A 14 5.25 13.84 7.00
N ARG A 15 3.92 13.74 7.16
CA ARG A 15 2.95 14.71 6.63
C ARG A 15 2.48 15.72 7.67
N ALA A 16 2.25 15.27 8.90
CA ALA A 16 1.86 16.07 10.06
C ALA A 16 2.35 15.38 11.35
N HIS A 17 2.14 15.95 12.53
CA HIS A 17 2.62 15.37 13.81
C HIS A 17 2.27 13.88 13.98
N ASP A 18 1.07 13.47 13.58
CA ASP A 18 0.52 12.11 13.72
C ASP A 18 0.26 11.39 12.39
N ILE A 19 0.60 12.00 11.25
CA ILE A 19 0.35 11.44 9.91
C ILE A 19 1.67 11.15 9.19
N LYS A 20 1.82 9.91 8.71
CA LYS A 20 2.93 9.48 7.84
C LYS A 20 2.40 8.79 6.59
N SER A 21 3.07 9.01 5.47
CA SER A 21 2.90 8.23 4.25
C SER A 21 4.05 7.25 4.10
N PHE A 22 3.75 6.02 3.67
CA PHE A 22 4.74 4.99 3.36
C PHE A 22 4.63 4.66 1.88
N ARG A 23 5.76 4.61 1.18
CA ARG A 23 5.82 4.11 -0.19
C ARG A 23 6.47 2.73 -0.19
N PHE A 24 5.94 1.83 -1.01
CA PHE A 24 6.40 0.46 -1.16
C PHE A 24 6.81 0.22 -2.62
N SER A 25 7.79 -0.65 -2.85
CA SER A 25 8.09 -1.12 -4.21
C SER A 25 6.99 -2.08 -4.69
N ALA A 26 6.32 -1.79 -5.79
CA ALA A 26 5.47 -2.79 -6.44
C ALA A 26 6.35 -3.63 -7.38
N ALA A 27 6.29 -4.97 -7.25
CA ALA A 27 7.04 -5.87 -8.13
C ALA A 27 6.38 -6.05 -9.51
N GLU A 28 5.06 -5.80 -9.56
CA GLU A 28 4.20 -5.88 -10.73
C GLU A 28 3.06 -4.86 -10.58
N ASP A 29 2.39 -4.54 -11.68
CA ASP A 29 1.18 -3.73 -11.64
C ASP A 29 0.10 -4.46 -10.81
N ILE A 30 -0.51 -3.71 -9.89
CA ILE A 30 -1.53 -4.25 -8.99
C ILE A 30 -2.89 -3.93 -9.59
N ASP A 31 -3.51 -4.94 -10.21
CA ASP A 31 -4.89 -4.85 -10.67
C ASP A 31 -5.86 -4.90 -9.48
N PHE A 32 -6.78 -3.94 -9.41
CA PHE A 32 -7.88 -3.94 -8.44
C PHE A 32 -9.16 -3.37 -9.06
N LYS A 33 -10.32 -3.76 -8.50
CA LYS A 33 -11.63 -3.23 -8.87
C LYS A 33 -11.99 -2.04 -7.97
N PRO A 34 -12.77 -1.06 -8.47
CA PRO A 34 -13.28 0.02 -7.64
C PRO A 34 -14.03 -0.51 -6.40
N GLY A 35 -13.77 0.09 -5.24
CA GLY A 35 -14.39 -0.30 -3.96
C GLY A 35 -13.70 -1.47 -3.23
N GLN A 36 -12.64 -2.06 -3.79
CA GLN A 36 -11.82 -3.03 -3.06
C GLN A 36 -10.91 -2.38 -2.02
N PHE A 37 -10.47 -3.19 -1.06
CA PHE A 37 -9.50 -2.85 -0.04
C PHE A 37 -8.33 -3.85 -0.08
N PHE A 38 -7.22 -3.50 0.57
CA PHE A 38 -6.11 -4.42 0.81
C PHE A 38 -5.81 -4.53 2.30
N VAL A 39 -5.11 -5.61 2.67
CA VAL A 39 -4.60 -5.81 4.03
C VAL A 39 -3.11 -5.56 4.03
N LEU A 40 -2.66 -4.63 4.85
CA LEU A 40 -1.24 -4.43 5.11
C LEU A 40 -0.86 -5.18 6.39
N THR A 41 0.12 -6.08 6.27
CA THR A 41 0.74 -6.75 7.42
C THR A 41 2.16 -6.22 7.60
N ILE A 42 2.48 -5.72 8.80
CA ILE A 42 3.82 -5.29 9.17
C ILE A 42 4.30 -6.06 10.40
N LYS A 43 5.57 -6.45 10.40
CA LYS A 43 6.21 -7.06 11.57
C LYS A 43 6.72 -6.00 12.52
N ILE A 44 6.08 -5.88 13.68
CA ILE A 44 6.49 -4.97 14.76
C ILE A 44 7.02 -5.82 15.91
N LYS A 45 8.32 -5.70 16.22
CA LYS A 45 8.97 -6.46 17.31
C LYS A 45 8.71 -7.98 17.21
N GLY A 46 8.76 -8.52 15.99
CA GLY A 46 8.54 -9.94 15.73
C GLY A 46 7.08 -10.40 15.75
N LYS A 47 6.11 -9.50 15.95
CA LYS A 47 4.68 -9.80 15.88
C LYS A 47 4.06 -9.19 14.63
N ASP A 48 3.15 -9.93 14.00
CA ASP A 48 2.39 -9.44 12.86
C ASP A 48 1.31 -8.47 13.37
N ALA A 49 1.30 -7.26 12.80
CA ALA A 49 0.23 -6.30 12.94
C ALA A 49 -0.42 -6.12 11.57
N ASN A 50 -1.73 -6.36 11.49
CA ASN A 50 -2.51 -6.30 10.27
C ASN A 50 -3.55 -5.18 10.32
N LYS A 51 -3.78 -4.52 9.19
CA LYS A 51 -4.81 -3.49 9.07
C LYS A 51 -5.35 -3.40 7.66
N HIS A 52 -6.67 -3.20 7.56
CA HIS A 52 -7.38 -2.96 6.31
C HIS A 52 -7.19 -1.51 5.87
N PHE A 53 -6.91 -1.31 4.59
CA PHE A 53 -6.78 0.00 3.94
C PHE A 53 -7.61 0.05 2.66
N SER A 54 -8.29 1.18 2.43
CA SER A 54 -8.99 1.46 1.18
C SER A 54 -8.01 1.85 0.08
N ILE A 55 -8.31 1.46 -1.15
CA ILE A 55 -7.61 1.99 -2.32
C ILE A 55 -8.34 3.26 -2.77
N SER A 56 -7.66 4.40 -2.75
CA SER A 56 -8.27 5.72 -2.97
C SER A 56 -8.12 6.27 -4.38
N ASN A 57 -7.36 5.60 -5.26
CA ASN A 57 -7.14 6.00 -6.64
C ASN A 57 -8.01 5.18 -7.62
N SER A 58 -8.21 5.68 -8.83
CA SER A 58 -8.93 4.91 -9.86
C SER A 58 -8.05 3.76 -10.38
N PRO A 59 -8.59 2.57 -10.64
CA PRO A 59 -7.84 1.49 -11.31
C PRO A 59 -7.31 1.86 -12.69
N THR A 60 -7.91 2.86 -13.35
CA THR A 60 -7.49 3.34 -14.67
C THR A 60 -6.50 4.50 -14.61
N GLU A 61 -6.15 4.95 -13.41
CA GLU A 61 -5.21 6.06 -13.21
C GLU A 61 -3.79 5.55 -13.48
N LYS A 62 -3.24 5.88 -14.65
CA LYS A 62 -1.85 5.59 -15.00
C LYS A 62 -0.93 6.47 -14.14
N GLN A 63 -0.01 5.85 -13.40
CA GLN A 63 1.05 6.59 -12.69
C GLN A 63 2.02 7.21 -13.70
N GLY A 64 1.85 8.50 -13.99
CA GLY A 64 2.83 9.33 -14.71
C GLY A 64 2.47 9.66 -16.15
N GLU A 65 1.83 10.81 -16.35
CA GLU A 65 2.02 11.72 -17.49
C GLU A 65 1.88 13.14 -16.91
N ASP A 66 3.00 13.72 -16.47
CA ASP A 66 3.24 15.15 -16.29
C ASP A 66 4.76 15.39 -16.40
#